data_AF-A0A939QID1-F1
#
_entry.id   AF-A0A939QID1-F1
#
_cell.length_a   1.000
_cell.length_b   1.000
_cell.length_c   1.000
_cell.angle_alpha   90.00
_cell.angle_beta   90.00
_cell.angle_gamma   90.00
#
_symmetry.space_group_name_H-M   'P 1'
#
loop_
_entity.id
_entity.type
_entity.pdbx_description
1 polymer ?
#
loop_
_entity_poly.entity_id
_entity_poly.type
_entity_poly.pdbx_seq_one_letter_code
_entity_poly.pdbx_strand_id
1 'polypeptide(L)' 'MNAELPAIHEWYPKLSMDAKHALQEETAAIPDEVRAEIGDIVGFAVPEGATLSEEDRDFIRTQGEQVD' A
#
# COMPACT_ATOMS: atom_id res chain seq x y z
N MET A 1 -4.06 -4.00 -18.90
CA MET A 1 -3.60 -2.70 -18.37
C MET A 1 -3.18 -2.98 -16.94
N ASN A 2 -1.88 -2.86 -16.63
CA ASN A 2 -1.46 -2.82 -15.23
C ASN A 2 -2.15 -1.58 -14.64
N ALA A 3 -3.09 -1.75 -13.72
CA ALA A 3 -3.66 -0.58 -13.07
C ALA A 3 -2.55 -0.03 -12.18
N GLU A 4 -1.93 1.04 -12.66
CA GLU A 4 -0.93 1.77 -11.89
C GLU A 4 -1.66 2.34 -10.68
N LEU A 5 -1.26 1.87 -9.49
CA LEU A 5 -1.75 2.46 -8.25
C LEU A 5 -1.42 3.96 -8.25
N PRO A 6 -2.27 4.80 -7.65
CA PRO A 6 -1.90 6.19 -7.43
C PRO A 6 -0.70 6.23 -6.49
N ALA A 7 0.02 7.34 -6.50
CA ALA A 7 1.29 7.41 -5.79
C ALA A 7 1.11 7.10 -4.30
N ILE A 8 2.00 6.28 -3.73
CA ILE A 8 1.84 5.74 -2.38
C ILE A 8 1.60 6.79 -1.30
N HIS A 9 2.17 7.99 -1.46
CA HIS A 9 1.99 9.11 -0.55
C HIS A 9 0.55 9.64 -0.45
N GLU A 10 -0.31 9.33 -1.42
CA GLU A 10 -1.71 9.79 -1.43
C GLU A 10 -2.64 8.94 -0.57
N TRP A 11 -2.32 7.64 -0.41
CA TRP A 11 -3.16 6.68 0.29
C TRP A 11 -2.49 6.02 1.50
N TYR A 12 -1.19 5.73 1.46
CA TYR A 12 -0.48 5.10 2.57
C TYR A 12 -0.63 5.82 3.92
N PRO A 13 -0.50 7.15 4.05
CA PRO A 13 -0.70 7.82 5.34
C PRO A 13 -2.13 7.67 5.88
N LYS A 14 -3.12 7.52 5.00
CA LYS A 14 -4.54 7.37 5.32
C LYS A 14 -4.93 5.93 5.67
N LEU A 15 -4.05 4.96 5.39
CA LEU A 15 -4.27 3.57 5.77
C LEU A 15 -4.29 3.39 7.29
N SER A 16 -5.05 2.40 7.71
CA SER A 16 -5.09 1.86 9.05
C SER A 16 -3.71 1.31 9.46
N MET A 17 -3.45 1.26 10.78
CA MET A 17 -2.20 0.69 11.29
C MET A 17 -2.04 -0.78 10.90
N ASP A 18 -3.12 -1.57 10.94
CA ASP A 18 -3.11 -2.97 10.52
C ASP A 18 -2.72 -3.11 9.04
N ALA A 19 -3.28 -2.28 8.17
CA ALA A 19 -2.96 -2.28 6.74
C ALA A 19 -1.51 -1.86 6.46
N LYS A 20 -0.98 -0.90 7.22
CA LYS A 20 0.44 -0.52 7.14
C LYS A 20 1.36 -1.68 7.58
N HIS A 21 1.05 -2.35 8.69
CA HIS A 21 1.79 -3.53 9.13
C HIS A 21 1.76 -4.65 8.08
N ALA A 22 0.60 -4.93 7.48
CA ALA A 22 0.48 -5.94 6.43
C ALA A 22 1.30 -5.61 5.17
N LEU A 23 1.52 -4.32 4.87
CA LEU A 23 2.41 -3.89 3.79
C LEU A 23 3.89 -3.91 4.17
N GLN A 24 4.22 -3.84 5.47
CA GLN A 24 5.59 -3.94 5.97
C GLN A 24 6.07 -5.39 6.05
N GLU A 25 5.16 -6.35 6.25
CA GLU A 25 5.49 -7.76 6.01
C GLU A 25 5.95 -7.90 4.55
N GLU A 26 7.13 -8.48 4.30
CA GLU A 26 7.79 -8.57 2.99
C GLU A 26 7.03 -9.48 1.99
N THR A 27 5.74 -9.22 1.77
CA THR A 27 4.91 -9.90 0.80
C THR A 27 5.11 -9.28 -0.58
N ALA A 28 5.18 -10.13 -1.60
CA ALA A 28 5.32 -9.69 -2.98
C ALA A 28 4.06 -8.96 -3.49
N ALA A 29 2.88 -9.28 -2.94
CA ALA A 29 1.59 -8.77 -3.39
C ALA A 29 0.80 -8.13 -2.24
N ILE A 30 0.04 -7.08 -2.56
CA ILE A 30 -0.80 -6.38 -1.60
C ILE A 30 -1.99 -7.29 -1.21
N PRO A 31 -2.20 -7.56 0.10
CA PRO A 31 -3.30 -8.40 0.54
C PRO A 31 -4.66 -7.76 0.25
N ASP A 32 -5.69 -8.60 0.08
CA ASP A 32 -7.06 -8.19 -0.29
C ASP A 32 -7.64 -7.14 0.65
N GLU A 33 -7.41 -7.27 1.95
CA GLU A 33 -7.87 -6.31 2.96
C GLU A 33 -7.29 -4.91 2.73
N VAL A 34 -6.00 -4.83 2.43
CA VAL A 34 -5.32 -3.56 2.13
C VAL A 34 -5.80 -3.02 0.79
N ARG A 35 -6.01 -3.86 -0.22
CA ARG A 35 -6.55 -3.43 -1.53
C ARG A 35 -7.94 -2.84 -1.41
N ALA A 36 -8.80 -3.42 -0.56
CA ALA A 36 -10.13 -2.89 -0.30
C ALA A 36 -10.04 -1.50 0.35
N GLU A 37 -9.15 -1.34 1.32
CA GLU A 37 -8.94 -0.05 2.02
C GLU A 37 -8.33 1.01 1.09
N ILE A 38 -7.30 0.65 0.31
CA ILE A 38 -6.77 1.53 -0.74
C ILE A 38 -7.90 1.94 -1.69
N GLY A 39 -8.72 0.98 -2.11
CA GLY A 39 -9.84 1.23 -3.02
C GLY A 39 -10.86 2.24 -2.48
N ASP A 40 -11.16 2.18 -1.18
CA ASP A 40 -12.02 3.14 -0.50
C ASP A 40 -11.38 4.54 -0.45
N ILE A 41 -10.06 4.62 -0.20
CA ILE A 41 -9.32 5.87 -0.13
C ILE A 41 -9.19 6.56 -1.49
N VAL A 42 -8.89 5.79 -2.54
CA VAL A 42 -8.63 6.31 -3.89
C VAL A 42 -9.90 6.44 -4.72
N GLY A 43 -10.99 5.82 -4.28
CA GLY A 43 -12.29 5.85 -4.94
C GLY A 43 -12.41 4.93 -6.16
N PHE A 44 -11.48 3.99 -6.34
CA PHE A 44 -11.53 2.98 -7.41
C PHE A 44 -10.95 1.64 -6.96
N ALA A 45 -11.45 0.54 -7.53
CA ALA A 45 -11.01 -0.79 -7.14
C ALA A 45 -9.55 -1.06 -7.56
N VAL A 46 -8.73 -1.50 -6.61
CA VAL A 46 -7.37 -1.97 -6.85
C VAL A 46 -7.42 -3.40 -7.39
N PRO A 47 -6.75 -3.70 -8.53
CA PRO A 47 -6.81 -5.04 -9.12
C PRO A 47 -6.18 -6.10 -8.22
N GLU A 48 -6.64 -7.33 -8.40
CA GLU A 48 -6.04 -8.51 -7.79
C GLU A 48 -4.60 -8.70 -8.27
N GLY A 49 -3.69 -8.95 -7.32
CA GLY A 49 -2.26 -9.08 -7.60
C GLY A 49 -1.52 -7.76 -7.79
N ALA A 50 -2.10 -6.62 -7.38
CA ALA A 50 -1.35 -5.37 -7.31
C ALA A 50 -0.10 -5.55 -6.42
N THR A 51 1.04 -5.11 -6.93
CA THR A 51 2.33 -5.20 -6.26
C THR A 51 2.86 -3.80 -6.01
N LEU A 52 3.53 -3.60 -4.88
CA LEU A 52 4.29 -2.39 -4.64
C LEU A 52 5.53 -2.35 -5.52
N SER A 53 5.81 -1.17 -6.09
CA SER A 53 7.08 -0.92 -6.77
C SER A 53 8.23 -0.82 -5.76
N GLU A 54 9.47 -0.90 -6.22
CA GLU A 54 10.63 -0.73 -5.33
C GLU A 54 10.64 0.64 -4.64
N GLU A 55 10.22 1.70 -5.35
CA GLU A 55 10.06 3.05 -4.77
C GLU A 55 8.97 3.09 -3.69
N ASP A 56 7.86 2.40 -3.89
CA ASP A 56 6.78 2.34 -2.90
C ASP A 56 7.26 1.62 -1.63
N ARG A 57 8.00 0.51 -1.79
CA ARG A 57 8.59 -0.22 -0.66
C ARG A 57 9.61 0.63 0.11
N ASP A 58 10.44 1.39 -0.60
CA ASP A 58 11.41 2.30 0.01
C ASP A 58 10.71 3.41 0.83
N PHE A 59 9.60 3.94 0.30
CA PHE A 59 8.77 4.89 1.03
C PHE A 59 8.19 4.30 2.32
N ILE A 60 7.61 3.09 2.26
CA ILE A 60 7.06 2.38 3.42
C ILE A 60 8.14 2.16 4.48
N ARG A 61 9.33 1.70 4.06
CA ARG A 61 10.49 1.49 4.94
C ARG A 61 10.87 2.79 5.65
N THR A 62 11.01 3.88 4.90
CA THR A 62 11.37 5.20 5.42
C THR A 62 10.33 5.74 6.40
N GLN A 63 9.03 5.50 6.15
CA GLN A 63 7.96 5.92 7.05
C GLN A 63 7.89 5.07 8.32
N GLY A 64 8.22 3.78 8.25
CA GLY A 64 8.28 2.88 9.42
C GLY A 64 9.41 3.21 10.38
N GLU A 65 10.58 3.64 9.87
CA GLU A 65 11.74 4.03 10.68
C GLU A 65 11.51 5.29 11.54
N GLN A 66 10.49 6.12 11.24
CA GLN A 66 10.16 7.29 12.05
C GLN A 66 9.37 6.96 13.33
N VAL A 67 8.94 5.71 13.54
CA VAL A 67 8.01 5.32 14.61
C VAL A 67 8.69 4.55 15.76
N ASP A 68 10.01 4.32 15.70
CA ASP A 68 10.80 3.71 16.79
C ASP A 68 11.52 4.76 17.67
#